data_AF-A0A3B6VXE3-F1
#
_entry.id   AF-A0A3B6VXE3-F1
#
_cell.length_a   1.000
_cell.length_b   1.000
_cell.length_c   1.000
_cell.angle_alpha   90.00
_cell.angle_beta   90.00
_cell.angle_gamma   90.00
#
_symmetry.space_group_name_H-M   'P 1'
#
loop_
_entity.id
_entity.type
_entity.pdbx_description
1 polymer ?
#
loop_
_entity_poly.entity_id
_entity_poly.type
_entity_poly.pdbx_seq_one_letter_code
_entity_poly.pdbx_strand_id
1 'polypeptide(L)'
;MKFDCDCCGICCKNIKHVPQLQKYDNGNGECIYLTEDNKCSIYDNRPDICNVDLMYQKKYSNFYSKEEFYKLNYEVCIKLKKNYKK
;
A
#
# COMPACT_ATOMS: atom_id res chain seq x y z
N MET A 1 16.50 -2.54 -8.52
CA MET A 1 15.84 -1.74 -7.46
C MET A 1 14.47 -2.33 -7.13
N LYS A 2 14.18 -2.53 -5.85
CA LYS A 2 12.89 -2.99 -5.30
C LYS A 2 12.25 -1.82 -4.57
N PHE A 3 10.93 -1.71 -4.51
CA PHE A 3 10.29 -0.72 -3.65
C PHE A 3 10.57 -1.05 -2.19
N ASP A 4 11.10 -0.09 -1.43
CA ASP A 4 11.53 -0.27 -0.05
C ASP A 4 10.41 0.13 0.92
N CYS A 5 9.68 -0.86 1.38
CA CYS A 5 8.57 -0.67 2.30
C CYS A 5 9.03 -1.05 3.72
N ASP A 6 8.87 -0.15 4.67
CA ASP A 6 9.17 -0.38 6.09
C ASP A 6 8.10 -1.20 6.84
N CYS A 7 7.15 -1.78 6.10
CA CYS A 7 6.09 -2.63 6.62
C CYS A 7 5.34 -2.00 7.80
N CYS A 8 5.08 -0.69 7.77
CA CYS A 8 4.44 0.04 8.88
C CYS A 8 2.91 -0.14 8.98
N GLY A 9 2.28 -0.82 8.01
CA GLY A 9 0.83 -1.10 8.01
C GLY A 9 -0.09 0.10 7.76
N ILE A 10 0.43 1.32 7.62
CA ILE A 10 -0.40 2.53 7.48
C ILE A 10 -1.24 2.53 6.19
N CYS A 11 -0.74 1.95 5.10
CA CYS A 11 -1.56 1.76 3.89
C CYS A 11 -2.77 0.84 4.16
N CYS A 12 -2.62 -0.19 4.99
CA CYS A 12 -3.71 -1.07 5.40
C CYS A 12 -4.76 -0.34 6.25
N LYS A 13 -4.41 0.74 6.95
CA LYS A 13 -5.38 1.58 7.69
C LYS A 13 -6.19 2.56 6.82
N ASN A 14 -5.86 2.65 5.53
CA ASN A 14 -6.42 3.66 4.62
C ASN A 14 -7.02 3.04 3.36
N ILE A 15 -7.44 1.77 3.42
CA ILE A 15 -7.93 1.06 2.24
C ILE A 15 -9.30 1.56 1.76
N LYS A 16 -10.04 2.32 2.58
CA LYS A 16 -11.30 2.98 2.17
C LYS A 16 -11.18 3.84 0.91
N HIS A 17 -9.96 4.31 0.58
CA HIS A 17 -9.70 5.14 -0.59
C HIS A 17 -9.36 4.32 -1.85
N VAL A 18 -9.39 2.98 -1.76
CA VAL A 18 -9.01 2.07 -2.82
C VAL A 18 -10.18 1.11 -3.10
N PRO A 19 -11.08 1.42 -4.05
CA PRO A 19 -12.29 0.64 -4.30
C PRO A 19 -12.04 -0.85 -4.53
N GLN A 20 -10.92 -1.21 -5.16
CA GLN A 20 -10.53 -2.60 -5.43
C GLN A 20 -10.21 -3.40 -4.16
N LEU A 21 -10.00 -2.71 -3.03
CA LEU A 21 -9.73 -3.33 -1.73
C LEU A 21 -10.97 -3.40 -0.83
N GLN A 22 -12.16 -2.99 -1.30
CA GLN A 22 -13.39 -2.95 -0.49
C GLN A 22 -13.71 -4.30 0.18
N LYS A 23 -13.44 -5.43 -0.48
CA LYS A 23 -13.65 -6.78 0.09
C LYS A 23 -12.73 -7.12 1.28
N TYR A 24 -11.71 -6.31 1.53
CA TYR A 24 -10.80 -6.44 2.66
C TYR A 24 -11.10 -5.41 3.77
N ASP A 25 -12.11 -4.56 3.60
CA ASP A 25 -12.51 -3.56 4.59
C ASP A 25 -13.21 -4.23 5.78
N ASN A 26 -12.76 -3.92 6.99
CA ASN A 26 -13.38 -4.37 8.24
C ASN A 26 -14.63 -3.55 8.64
N GLY A 27 -15.04 -2.59 7.82
CA GLY A 27 -16.17 -1.68 8.05
C GLY A 27 -15.74 -0.28 8.48
N ASN A 28 -14.48 -0.09 8.87
CA ASN A 28 -13.93 1.20 9.31
C ASN A 28 -12.91 1.79 8.32
N GLY A 29 -12.72 1.17 7.16
CA GLY A 29 -11.71 1.59 6.18
C GLY A 29 -10.32 1.00 6.41
N GLU A 30 -10.20 0.05 7.33
CA GLU A 30 -8.96 -0.69 7.62
C GLU A 30 -9.04 -2.12 7.10
N CYS A 31 -7.89 -2.65 6.71
CA CYS A 31 -7.78 -4.00 6.17
C CYS A 31 -7.97 -5.07 7.26
N ILE A 32 -8.79 -6.07 7.00
CA ILE A 32 -9.01 -7.24 7.87
C ILE A 32 -7.72 -8.02 8.19
N TYR A 33 -6.65 -7.88 7.39
CA TYR A 33 -5.36 -8.53 7.60
C TYR A 33 -4.35 -7.66 8.37
N LEU A 34 -4.75 -6.48 8.84
CA LEU A 34 -3.90 -5.64 9.69
C LEU A 34 -3.90 -6.22 11.12
N THR A 35 -2.71 -6.53 11.63
CA THR A 35 -2.52 -7.02 12.99
C THR A 35 -2.43 -5.85 13.99
N GLU A 36 -2.58 -6.16 15.28
CA GLU A 36 -2.44 -5.20 16.37
C GLU A 36 -1.07 -4.50 16.38
N ASP A 37 -0.01 -5.20 15.95
CA ASP A 37 1.36 -4.66 15.79
C ASP A 37 1.55 -3.78 14.54
N ASN A 38 0.48 -3.42 13.84
CA ASN A 38 0.50 -2.65 12.59
C ASN A 38 1.26 -3.37 11.45
N LYS A 39 1.18 -4.70 11.39
CA LYS A 39 1.74 -5.51 10.30
C LYS A 39 0.62 -6.11 9.45
N CYS A 40 0.92 -6.40 8.19
CA CYS A 40 0.01 -7.14 7.33
C CYS A 40 0.28 -8.64 7.52
N SER A 41 -0.69 -9.42 8.01
CA SER A 41 -0.52 -10.86 8.26
C SER A 41 -0.28 -11.68 6.98
N ILE A 42 -0.64 -11.13 5.83
CA ILE A 42 -0.42 -11.74 4.50
C ILE A 42 0.60 -10.94 3.68
N TYR A 43 1.55 -10.24 4.30
CA TYR A 43 2.44 -9.29 3.61
C TYR A 43 3.08 -9.88 2.34
N ASP A 44 3.64 -11.09 2.41
CA ASP A 44 4.30 -11.73 1.27
C ASP A 44 3.32 -12.20 0.19
N ASN A 45 2.08 -12.51 0.58
CA ASN A 45 1.00 -12.97 -0.30
C ASN A 45 -0.05 -11.87 -0.55
N ARG A 46 0.32 -10.62 -0.34
CA ARG A 46 -0.61 -9.49 -0.44
C ARG A 46 -1.15 -9.37 -1.87
N PRO A 47 -2.39 -8.87 -2.05
CA PRO A 47 -2.95 -8.66 -3.39
C PRO A 47 -2.05 -7.77 -4.25
N ASP A 48 -2.09 -7.98 -5.57
CA ASP A 48 -1.29 -7.22 -6.54
C ASP A 48 -1.29 -5.71 -6.28
N ILE A 49 -2.48 -5.13 -6.04
CA ILE A 49 -2.65 -3.69 -5.81
C ILE A 49 -1.90 -3.17 -4.58
N CYS A 50 -1.61 -4.02 -3.59
CA CYS A 50 -0.80 -3.69 -2.43
C CYS A 50 0.71 -3.89 -2.67
N ASN A 51 1.10 -4.38 -3.85
CA ASN A 51 2.49 -4.64 -4.22
C ASN A 51 2.94 -3.67 -5.32
N VAL A 52 3.65 -2.62 -4.90
CA VAL A 52 4.14 -1.55 -5.80
C VAL A 52 4.95 -2.11 -6.98
N ASP A 53 5.85 -3.07 -6.73
CA ASP A 53 6.69 -3.64 -7.79
C ASP A 53 5.87 -4.39 -8.83
N LEU A 54 4.90 -5.17 -8.37
CA LEU A 54 4.05 -5.96 -9.24
C LEU A 54 3.09 -5.07 -10.03
N MET A 55 2.54 -4.03 -9.42
CA MET A 55 1.71 -3.05 -10.11
C MET A 55 2.50 -2.26 -11.16
N TYR A 56 3.76 -1.92 -10.87
CA TYR A 56 4.64 -1.34 -11.87
C TYR A 56 4.74 -2.26 -13.09
N GLN A 57 5.11 -3.53 -12.88
CA GLN A 57 5.26 -4.50 -13.97
C GLN A 57 3.97 -4.75 -14.74
N LYS A 58 2.84 -4.91 -14.05
CA LYS A 58 1.55 -5.32 -14.65
C LYS A 58 0.76 -4.19 -15.27
N LYS A 59 0.90 -2.95 -14.80
CA LYS A 59 -0.01 -1.85 -15.14
C LYS A 59 0.68 -0.53 -15.47
N TYR A 60 1.81 -0.20 -14.84
CA TYR A 60 2.35 1.17 -14.88
C TYR A 60 3.68 1.32 -15.64
N SER A 61 4.29 0.22 -16.08
CA SER A 61 5.58 0.21 -16.80
C SER A 61 5.56 0.95 -18.13
N ASN A 62 4.40 1.01 -18.79
CA ASN A 62 4.22 1.76 -20.04
C ASN A 62 3.96 3.26 -19.83
N PHE A 63 3.69 3.69 -18.60
CA PHE A 63 3.29 5.07 -18.28
C PHE A 63 4.36 5.85 -17.53
N TYR A 64 5.18 5.15 -16.75
CA TYR A 64 6.19 5.77 -15.89
C TYR A 64 7.51 5.04 -15.99
N SER A 65 8.60 5.77 -15.79
CA SER A 65 9.85 5.13 -15.38
C SER A 65 9.65 4.48 -14.01
N LYS A 66 10.46 3.45 -13.72
CA LYS A 66 10.40 2.76 -12.43
C LYS A 66 10.69 3.70 -11.25
N GLU A 67 11.64 4.61 -11.43
CA GLU A 67 12.02 5.60 -10.43
C GLU A 67 10.88 6.60 -10.16
N GLU A 68 10.26 7.14 -11.21
CA GLU A 68 9.13 8.06 -11.08
C GLU A 68 7.94 7.41 -10.38
N PHE A 69 7.60 6.17 -10.78
CA PHE A 69 6.52 5.44 -10.13
C PHE A 69 6.79 5.20 -8.64
N TYR A 70 8.02 4.84 -8.27
CA TYR A 70 8.41 4.68 -6.88
C TYR A 70 8.34 5.99 -6.10
N LYS A 71 8.84 7.08 -6.68
CA LYS A 71 8.77 8.41 -6.08
C LYS A 71 7.33 8.80 -5.72
N LEU A 72 6.39 8.62 -6.65
CA LEU A 72 4.97 8.90 -6.41
C LEU A 72 4.39 8.02 -5.27
N ASN A 73 4.74 6.73 -5.23
CA ASN A 73 4.31 5.83 -4.15
C ASN A 73 4.92 6.22 -2.79
N TYR A 74 6.17 6.66 -2.74
CA TYR A 74 6.80 7.18 -1.52
C TYR A 74 6.15 8.47 -1.05
N GLU A 75 5.82 9.39 -1.94
CA GLU A 75 5.13 10.63 -1.59
C GLU A 75 3.78 10.35 -0.92
N VAL A 76 2.99 9.40 -1.45
CA VAL A 76 1.74 8.95 -0.82
C VAL A 76 2.01 8.28 0.52
N CYS A 77 2.99 7.37 0.60
CA CYS A 77 3.37 6.70 1.84
C CYS A 77 3.75 7.69 2.95
N ILE A 78 4.54 8.70 2.64
CA ILE A 78 4.96 9.75 3.58
C ILE A 78 3.76 10.61 4.01
N LYS A 79 2.88 10.99 3.08
CA LYS A 79 1.65 11.75 3.39
C LYS A 79 0.76 10.97 4.37
N LEU A 80 0.51 9.68 4.09
CA LEU A 80 -0.27 8.82 4.98
C LEU A 80 0.38 8.73 6.37
N LYS A 81 1.71 8.52 6.44
CA LYS A 81 2.45 8.48 7.71
C LYS A 81 2.32 9.76 8.53
N LYS A 82 2.40 10.92 7.90
CA LYS A 82 2.24 12.22 8.58
C LYS A 82 0.84 12.37 9.16
N ASN A 83 -0.20 11.93 8.44
CA ASN A 83 -1.58 12.03 8.92
C ASN A 83 -1.87 11.16 10.15
N TYR A 84 -1.09 10.09 10.37
CA TYR A 84 -1.23 9.18 11.52
C TYR A 84 -0.37 9.58 12.73
N LYS A 85 0.55 10.54 12.61
CA LYS A 85 1.37 11.05 13.73
C LYS A 85 0.66 12.14 14.55
N LYS A 86 -0.66 12.05 14.72
CA LYS A 86 -1.42 12.98 15.57
C LYS A 86 -1.39 12.55 17.03
#